data_AF-A0A527YLB3-F1
#
_entry.id   AF-A0A527YLB3-F1
#
_cell.length_a   1.000
_cell.length_b   1.000
_cell.length_c   1.000
_cell.angle_alpha   90.00
_cell.angle_beta   90.00
_cell.angle_gamma   90.00
#
_symmetry.space_group_name_H-M   'P 1'
#
loop_
_entity.id
_entity.type
_entity.pdbx_description
1 polymer ?
#
loop_
_entity_poly.entity_id
_entity_poly.type
_entity_poly.pdbx_seq_one_letter_code
_entity_poly.pdbx_strand_id
1 'polypeptide(L)'
;LFSSSRPGPVHIEIPTDIMVKPADSIAALLMNVAPPAPDPAAIAETAKLCAAAGRPLILAGGGAKRAEAPLQRLAERLGAPVVQT
;
A
#
# COMPACT_ATOMS: atom_id res chain seq x y z
N LEU A 1 -6.11 10.38 9.80
CA LEU A 1 -4.88 11.05 10.30
C LEU A 1 -3.67 10.10 10.25
N PHE A 2 -3.70 8.92 10.87
CA PHE A 2 -2.55 7.97 10.86
C PHE A 2 -2.76 6.75 9.94
N SER A 3 -3.23 7.00 8.72
CA SER A 3 -3.53 5.96 7.73
C SER A 3 -2.55 6.04 6.57
N SER A 4 -1.33 5.53 6.76
CA SER A 4 -0.36 5.38 5.67
C SER A 4 -0.62 4.10 4.86
N SER A 5 -0.10 4.04 3.64
CA SER A 5 -0.15 2.84 2.79
C SER A 5 0.67 1.66 3.36
N ARG A 6 1.58 1.94 4.30
CA ARG A 6 2.33 0.95 5.08
C ARG A 6 2.15 1.25 6.57
N PRO A 7 1.03 0.81 7.17
CA PRO A 7 0.72 1.13 8.55
C PRO A 7 1.76 0.53 9.49
N GLY A 8 2.13 1.31 10.50
CA GLY A 8 3.06 0.94 11.56
C GLY A 8 2.68 1.65 12.86
N PRO A 9 3.30 1.28 14.00
CA PRO A 9 2.98 1.89 15.28
C PRO A 9 3.27 3.40 15.26
N VAL A 10 2.37 4.17 15.88
CA VAL A 10 2.51 5.62 16.07
C VAL A 10 2.45 5.89 17.57
N HIS A 11 3.48 6.54 18.10
CA HIS A 11 3.50 7.01 19.49
C HIS A 11 3.22 8.52 19.52
N ILE A 12 2.28 8.92 20.38
CA ILE A 12 1.92 10.32 20.61
C ILE A 12 2.00 10.54 22.11
N GLU A 13 2.77 11.55 22.50
CA GLU A 13 2.86 11.98 23.89
C GLU A 13 2.12 13.30 24.07
N ILE A 14 1.31 13.40 25.13
CA ILE A 14 0.56 14.61 25.49
C ILE A 14 0.89 14.95 26.94
N PRO A 15 1.49 16.12 27.21
CA PRO A 15 1.77 16.56 28.58
C PRO A 15 0.49 16.68 29.43
N THR A 16 0.58 16.35 30.72
CA THR A 16 -0.58 16.32 31.64
C THR A 16 -1.23 17.68 31.85
N ASP A 17 -0.45 18.77 31.80
CA ASP A 17 -0.95 20.14 31.89
C ASP A 17 -1.73 20.58 30.65
N ILE A 18 -1.48 19.94 29.50
CA ILE A 18 -2.22 20.15 28.26
C ILE A 18 -3.50 19.31 28.24
N MET A 19 -3.48 18.11 28.81
CA MET A 19 -4.60 17.16 28.79
C MET A 19 -5.88 17.70 29.46
N VAL A 20 -5.74 18.63 30.41
CA VAL A 20 -6.87 19.25 31.13
C VAL A 20 -7.42 20.50 30.45
N LYS A 21 -6.82 20.98 29.36
CA LYS A 21 -7.24 22.22 28.68
C LYS A 21 -8.52 21.99 27.85
N PRO A 22 -9.45 22.96 27.81
CA PRO A 22 -10.63 22.88 26.96
C PRO A 22 -10.28 22.72 25.48
N ALA A 23 -11.03 21.89 24.75
CA ALA A 23 -10.78 21.56 23.34
C ALA A 23 -12.05 21.68 22.47
N ASP A 24 -13.07 22.37 22.95
CA ASP A 24 -14.43 22.39 22.38
C ASP A 24 -14.49 22.97 20.95
N SER A 25 -13.47 23.73 20.53
CA SER A 25 -13.34 24.32 19.19
C SER A 25 -12.50 23.50 18.22
N ILE A 26 -11.95 22.35 18.64
CA ILE A 26 -11.12 21.50 17.78
C ILE A 26 -12.01 20.58 16.94
N ALA A 27 -12.17 20.91 15.66
CA ALA A 27 -12.74 19.99 14.69
C ALA A 27 -11.68 18.98 14.21
N ALA A 28 -11.97 17.68 14.31
CA ALA A 28 -11.11 16.65 13.76
C ALA A 28 -11.14 16.70 12.22
N LEU A 29 -10.02 17.09 11.61
CA LEU A 29 -9.88 17.03 10.15
C LEU A 29 -9.46 15.60 9.74
N LEU A 30 -10.42 14.80 9.32
CA LEU A 30 -10.15 13.49 8.74
C LEU A 30 -9.74 13.64 7.27
N MET A 31 -8.44 13.77 7.02
CA MET A 31 -7.91 13.67 5.66
C MET A 31 -7.74 12.20 5.28
N ASN A 32 -8.58 11.73 4.35
CA ASN A 32 -8.37 10.48 3.61
C ASN A 32 -7.71 10.83 2.28
N VAL A 33 -6.38 10.88 2.27
CA VAL A 33 -5.62 11.02 1.02
C VAL A 33 -5.61 9.67 0.32
N ALA A 34 -6.12 9.62 -0.90
CA ALA A 34 -6.00 8.43 -1.74
C ALA A 34 -4.51 8.14 -2.03
N PRO A 35 -4.09 6.87 -2.11
CA PRO A 35 -2.73 6.55 -2.52
C PRO A 35 -2.47 7.12 -3.92
N PRO A 36 -1.22 7.52 -4.22
CA PRO A 36 -0.86 7.98 -5.57
C PRO A 36 -1.11 6.86 -6.58
N ALA A 37 -1.57 7.26 -7.77
CA ALA A 37 -1.67 6.32 -8.88
C ALA A 37 -0.27 5.84 -9.29
N PRO A 38 -0.14 4.59 -9.78
CA PRO A 38 1.11 4.12 -10.36
C PRO A 38 1.46 4.93 -11.62
N ASP A 39 2.76 5.12 -11.88
CA ASP A 39 3.26 5.76 -13.09
C ASP A 39 2.91 4.92 -14.34
N PRO A 40 2.12 5.45 -15.30
CA PRO A 40 1.76 4.73 -16.52
C PRO A 40 2.95 4.24 -17.34
N ALA A 41 4.06 5.00 -17.37
CA ALA A 41 5.25 4.62 -18.12
C ALA A 41 5.93 3.39 -17.49
N ALA A 42 6.05 3.39 -16.16
CA ALA A 42 6.57 2.25 -15.41
C ALA A 42 5.71 0.98 -15.58
N ILE A 43 4.38 1.13 -15.61
CA ILE A 43 3.46 0.01 -15.87
C ILE A 43 3.67 -0.56 -17.28
N ALA A 44 3.76 0.30 -18.30
CA ALA A 44 3.97 -0.12 -19.68
C ALA A 44 5.32 -0.85 -19.85
N GLU A 45 6.37 -0.36 -19.21
CA GLU A 45 7.69 -0.99 -19.26
C GLU A 45 7.72 -2.34 -18.54
N THR A 46 7.11 -2.42 -17.35
CA THR A 46 6.97 -3.67 -16.60
C THR A 46 6.22 -4.72 -17.41
N ALA A 47 5.16 -4.33 -18.12
CA ALA A 47 4.40 -5.25 -18.97
C ALA A 47 5.25 -5.85 -20.10
N LYS A 48 6.14 -5.07 -20.74
CA LYS A 48 7.07 -5.57 -21.75
C LYS A 48 8.07 -6.56 -21.15
N LEU A 49 8.64 -6.23 -19.99
CA LEU A 49 9.58 -7.10 -19.29
C LEU A 49 8.92 -8.43 -18.90
N CYS A 50 7.69 -8.39 -18.38
CA CYS A 50 6.93 -9.60 -18.07
C CYS A 50 6.63 -10.45 -19.32
N ALA A 51 6.33 -9.83 -20.46
CA ALA A 51 6.05 -10.54 -21.71
C ALA A 51 7.31 -11.21 -22.32
N ALA A 52 8.48 -10.60 -22.12
CA ALA A 52 9.76 -11.13 -22.61
C ALA A 52 10.41 -12.15 -21.65
N ALA A 53 9.88 -12.31 -20.43
CA ALA A 53 10.48 -13.17 -19.42
C ALA A 53 10.31 -14.66 -19.76
N GLY A 54 11.42 -15.40 -19.85
CA GLY A 54 11.38 -16.83 -20.13
C GLY A 54 11.00 -17.71 -18.92
N ARG A 55 11.30 -17.25 -17.70
CA ARG A 55 11.03 -17.97 -16.43
C ARG A 55 10.62 -17.01 -15.31
N PRO A 56 9.44 -16.35 -15.43
CA PRO A 56 9.01 -15.36 -14.45
C PRO A 56 8.69 -16.00 -13.10
N LEU A 57 8.92 -15.25 -12.02
CA LEU A 57 8.53 -15.57 -10.64
C LEU A 57 7.90 -14.32 -10.04
N ILE A 58 6.81 -14.47 -9.28
CA ILE A 58 6.19 -13.38 -8.53
C ILE A 58 6.53 -13.53 -7.05
N LEU A 59 7.19 -12.53 -6.47
CA LEU A 59 7.42 -12.42 -5.02
C LEU A 59 6.42 -11.42 -4.43
N ALA A 60 5.40 -11.91 -3.74
CA ALA A 60 4.31 -11.13 -3.18
C ALA A 60 4.54 -10.80 -1.70
N GLY A 61 4.81 -9.53 -1.40
CA GLY A 61 4.95 -9.05 -0.03
C GLY A 61 3.66 -8.48 0.57
N GLY A 62 3.75 -7.92 1.78
CA GLY A 62 2.59 -7.39 2.53
C GLY A 62 1.72 -6.34 1.81
N GLY A 63 2.26 -5.66 0.79
CA GLY A 63 1.51 -4.75 -0.07
C GLY A 63 0.45 -5.46 -0.94
N ALA A 64 0.62 -6.76 -1.21
CA ALA A 64 -0.30 -7.57 -2.01
C ALA A 64 -1.47 -8.15 -1.20
N LYS A 65 -1.54 -7.93 0.12
CA LYS A 65 -2.57 -8.51 1.02
C LYS A 65 -4.02 -8.27 0.58
N ARG A 66 -4.28 -7.17 -0.15
CA ARG A 66 -5.61 -6.79 -0.65
C ARG A 66 -5.74 -6.95 -2.17
N ALA A 67 -4.80 -7.65 -2.80
CA ALA A 67 -4.67 -7.77 -4.24
C ALA A 67 -4.82 -9.22 -4.72
N GLU A 68 -5.55 -10.06 -4.00
CA GLU A 68 -5.71 -11.50 -4.29
C GLU A 68 -6.17 -11.76 -5.74
N ALA A 69 -7.34 -11.26 -6.12
CA ALA A 69 -7.88 -11.46 -7.46
C ALA A 69 -6.98 -10.93 -8.60
N PRO A 70 -6.43 -9.69 -8.56
CA PRO A 70 -5.52 -9.22 -9.60
C PRO A 70 -4.17 -9.95 -9.60
N LEU A 71 -3.63 -10.35 -8.43
CA LEU A 71 -2.40 -11.13 -8.34
C LEU A 71 -2.58 -12.51 -8.97
N GLN A 72 -3.68 -13.19 -8.67
CA GLN A 72 -4.01 -14.49 -9.27
C GLN A 72 -4.08 -14.39 -10.79
N ARG A 73 -4.84 -13.42 -11.32
CA ARG A 73 -4.93 -13.21 -12.78
C ARG A 73 -3.58 -12.94 -13.42
N LEU A 74 -2.70 -12.20 -12.75
CA LEU A 74 -1.36 -11.93 -13.26
C LEU A 74 -0.51 -13.21 -13.28
N ALA A 75 -0.54 -14.00 -12.21
CA ALA A 75 0.20 -15.26 -12.12
C ALA A 75 -0.24 -16.25 -13.20
N GLU A 76 -1.55 -16.41 -13.40
CA GLU A 76 -2.13 -17.27 -14.44
C GLU A 76 -1.71 -16.82 -15.84
N ARG A 77 -1.76 -15.52 -16.13
CA ARG A 77 -1.36 -14.96 -17.43
C ARG A 77 0.12 -15.13 -17.74
N LEU A 78 0.97 -15.07 -16.72
CA LEU A 78 2.42 -15.21 -16.88
C LEU A 78 2.89 -16.67 -16.78
N GLY A 79 2.01 -17.60 -16.37
CA GLY A 79 2.41 -18.95 -15.98
C GLY A 79 3.45 -18.95 -14.86
N ALA A 80 3.43 -17.92 -14.01
CA ALA A 80 4.48 -17.66 -13.04
C ALA A 80 4.11 -18.27 -11.67
N PRO A 81 5.02 -19.01 -11.01
CA PRO A 81 4.85 -19.34 -9.61
C PRO A 81 4.82 -18.08 -8.74
N VAL A 82 4.12 -18.18 -7.60
CA VAL A 82 4.02 -17.11 -6.60
C VAL A 82 4.64 -17.57 -5.29
N VAL A 83 5.51 -16.73 -4.71
CA VAL A 83 6.10 -16.91 -3.38
C VAL A 83 5.69 -15.72 -2.52
N GLN A 84 5.35 -15.96 -1.26
CA GLN A 84 4.91 -14.92 -0.32
C GLN A 84 5.95 -14.66 0.77
N THR A 85 5.99 -13.43 1.32
CA THR A 85 6.88 -13.02 2.43
C THR A 85 6.09 -12.64 3.68
#